data_AF-A0A519RY85-F1
#
_entry.id   AF-A0A519RY85-F1
#
_cell.length_a   1.000
_cell.length_b   1.000
_cell.length_c   1.000
_cell.angle_alpha   90.00
_cell.angle_beta   90.00
_cell.angle_gamma   90.00
#
_symmetry.space_group_name_H-M   'P 1'
#
loop_
_entity.id
_entity.type
_entity.pdbx_description
1 polymer ?
#
loop_
_entity_poly.entity_id
_entity_poly.type
_entity_poly.pdbx_seq_one_letter_code
_entity_poly.pdbx_strand_id
1 'polypeptide(L)'
;MPTQASLQRFLDAQAHDYATALAELKAGRKRSHWMWYIFPQIQGLGFSEMAHRYGIQDAAEAAAYLAHPVLGARLVEISRALLAVPGSNATSIMGSPDDLKL
;
A
#
# COMPACT_ATOMS: atom_id res chain seq x y z
N MET A 1 -5.43 -12.82 -17.66
CA MET A 1 -4.60 -13.10 -16.46
C MET A 1 -3.68 -11.91 -16.26
N PRO A 2 -3.62 -11.31 -15.06
CA PRO A 2 -2.69 -10.22 -14.80
C PRO A 2 -1.28 -10.72 -15.07
N THR A 3 -0.55 -10.00 -15.92
CA THR A 3 0.80 -10.37 -16.28
C THR A 3 1.75 -9.98 -15.15
N GLN A 4 2.84 -10.72 -14.97
CA GLN A 4 3.91 -10.35 -14.02
C GLN A 4 4.42 -8.91 -14.28
N ALA A 5 4.35 -8.45 -15.53
CA ALA A 5 4.64 -7.09 -15.95
C ALA A 5 3.70 -6.04 -15.33
N SER A 6 2.45 -6.38 -14.98
CA SER A 6 1.57 -5.44 -14.28
C SER A 6 2.10 -5.17 -12.88
N LEU A 7 2.50 -6.20 -12.13
CA LEU A 7 2.93 -6.04 -10.74
C LEU A 7 4.28 -5.34 -10.55
N GLN A 8 5.12 -5.30 -11.59
CA GLN A 8 6.44 -4.66 -11.55
C GLN A 8 6.37 -3.20 -11.08
N ARG A 9 5.32 -2.47 -11.45
CA ARG A 9 5.11 -1.07 -11.02
C ARG A 9 5.15 -0.92 -9.50
N PHE A 10 4.59 -1.87 -8.76
CA PHE A 10 4.60 -1.84 -7.30
C PHE A 10 5.99 -2.16 -6.74
N LEU A 11 6.70 -3.12 -7.34
CA LEU A 11 8.05 -3.48 -6.92
C LEU A 11 9.01 -2.31 -7.06
N ASP A 12 8.97 -1.62 -8.20
CA ASP A 12 9.84 -0.48 -8.49
C ASP A 12 9.61 0.69 -7.53
N ALA A 13 8.34 1.00 -7.25
CA ALA A 13 7.98 2.03 -6.28
C ALA A 13 8.39 1.65 -4.85
N GLN A 14 8.10 0.42 -4.43
CA GLN A 14 8.44 -0.06 -3.10
C GLN A 14 9.94 -0.26 -2.87
N ALA A 15 10.74 -0.45 -3.93
CA ALA A 15 12.20 -0.59 -3.80
C ALA A 15 12.83 0.63 -3.13
N HIS A 16 12.26 1.81 -3.33
CA HIS A 16 12.75 3.07 -2.78
C HIS A 16 12.11 3.41 -1.44
N ASP A 17 10.82 3.13 -1.27
CA ASP A 17 10.04 3.69 -0.15
C ASP A 17 9.61 2.69 0.92
N TYR A 18 9.72 1.38 0.68
CA TYR A 18 9.16 0.39 1.62
C TYR A 18 9.80 0.48 3.01
N ALA A 19 11.12 0.64 3.08
CA ALA A 19 11.83 0.77 4.34
C ALA A 19 11.37 2.02 5.13
N THR A 20 11.16 3.14 4.43
CA THR A 20 10.64 4.39 5.00
C THR A 20 9.21 4.22 5.49
N ALA A 21 8.33 3.64 4.66
CA ALA A 21 6.93 3.39 5.03
C ALA A 21 6.81 2.51 6.28
N LEU A 22 7.60 1.43 6.34
CA LEU A 22 7.63 0.54 7.49
C LEU A 22 8.14 1.24 8.76
N ALA A 23 9.19 2.06 8.65
CA ALA A 23 9.72 2.83 9.78
C ALA A 23 8.70 3.85 10.30
N GLU A 24 8.00 4.55 9.41
CA GLU A 24 6.96 5.52 9.75
C GLU A 24 5.78 4.87 10.49
N LEU A 25 5.32 3.70 10.05
CA LEU A 25 4.24 2.98 10.71
C LEU A 25 4.65 2.37 12.04
N LYS A 26 5.88 1.86 12.17
CA LYS A 26 6.42 1.47 13.47
C LYS A 26 6.55 2.66 14.43
N ALA A 27 6.77 3.86 13.91
CA ALA A 27 6.75 5.11 14.68
C ALA A 27 5.33 5.66 14.93
N GLY A 28 4.28 4.96 14.47
CA GLY A 28 2.88 5.29 14.71
C GLY A 28 2.34 6.46 13.87
N ARG A 29 3.08 6.95 12.87
CA ARG A 29 2.62 8.06 12.05
C ARG A 29 3.27 8.08 10.67
N LYS A 30 2.43 8.00 9.64
CA LYS A 30 2.78 8.25 8.24
C LYS A 30 3.19 9.70 8.03
N ARG A 31 4.25 9.92 7.23
CA ARG A 31 4.81 11.24 6.92
C ARG A 31 5.11 11.42 5.43
N SER A 32 5.44 10.34 4.72
CA SER A 32 5.85 10.39 3.32
C SER A 32 4.78 9.91 2.34
N HIS A 33 5.04 10.06 1.05
CA HIS A 33 4.07 9.86 -0.03
C HIS A 33 4.12 8.45 -0.65
N TRP A 34 3.66 7.43 0.07
CA TRP A 34 3.76 6.03 -0.38
C TRP A 34 2.43 5.26 -0.42
N MET A 35 1.30 5.89 -0.07
CA MET A 35 0.05 5.18 0.20
C MET A 35 -0.44 4.32 -0.98
N TRP A 36 -0.35 4.85 -2.20
CA TRP A 36 -0.92 4.23 -3.40
C TRP A 36 -0.33 2.86 -3.75
N TYR A 37 0.92 2.59 -3.42
CA TYR A 37 1.63 1.36 -3.80
C TYR A 37 2.08 0.50 -2.61
N ILE A 38 1.85 0.96 -1.38
CA ILE A 38 2.01 0.17 -0.15
C ILE A 38 0.66 -0.47 0.25
N PHE A 39 -0.41 0.32 0.25
CA PHE A 39 -1.80 -0.12 0.44
C PHE A 39 -2.61 0.22 -0.82
N PRO A 40 -2.39 -0.51 -1.93
CA PRO A 40 -3.08 -0.22 -3.18
C PRO A 40 -4.57 -0.55 -3.07
N GLN A 41 -5.40 0.34 -3.62
CA GLN A 41 -6.85 0.17 -3.68
C GLN A 41 -7.30 -0.21 -5.10
N ILE A 42 -8.54 -0.66 -5.26
CA ILE A 42 -9.11 -0.91 -6.58
C ILE A 42 -9.16 0.38 -7.41
N GLN A 43 -8.87 0.26 -8.70
CA GLN A 43 -8.88 1.37 -9.65
C GLN A 43 -10.27 2.03 -9.69
N GLY A 44 -10.30 3.35 -9.85
CA GLY A 44 -11.53 4.14 -9.93
C GLY A 44 -11.98 4.77 -8.60
N LEU A 45 -11.38 4.40 -7.46
CA LEU A 45 -11.68 5.06 -6.17
C LEU A 45 -10.98 6.40 -5.99
N GLY A 46 -9.86 6.63 -6.67
CA GLY A 46 -9.12 7.89 -6.63
C GLY A 46 -8.92 8.46 -8.02
N PHE A 47 -8.88 9.80 -8.11
CA PHE A 47 -8.80 10.53 -9.38
C PHE A 47 -7.38 11.03 -9.72
N SER A 48 -6.42 10.88 -8.80
CA SER A 48 -5.05 11.32 -9.06
C SER A 48 -4.32 10.38 -10.03
N GLU A 49 -3.32 10.89 -10.74
CA GLU A 49 -2.48 10.09 -11.62
C GLU A 49 -1.86 8.89 -10.89
N MET A 50 -1.44 9.06 -9.63
CA MET A 50 -0.91 7.97 -8.80
C MET A 50 -1.97 6.94 -8.42
N ALA A 51 -3.20 7.38 -8.14
CA ALA A 51 -4.31 6.45 -7.89
C ALA A 51 -4.68 5.64 -9.15
N HIS A 52 -4.58 6.24 -10.34
CA HIS A 52 -4.75 5.51 -11.59
C HIS A 52 -3.59 4.56 -11.88
N ARG A 53 -2.34 5.00 -11.68
CA ARG A 53 -1.13 4.20 -11.96
C ARG A 53 -1.02 2.98 -11.04
N TYR A 54 -1.29 3.15 -9.76
CA TYR A 54 -1.13 2.09 -8.75
C TYR A 54 -2.45 1.48 -8.29
N GLY A 55 -3.57 1.82 -8.92
CA GLY A 55 -4.83 1.12 -8.70
C GLY A 55 -4.73 -0.35 -9.12
N ILE A 56 -5.29 -1.24 -8.30
CA ILE A 56 -5.50 -2.65 -8.64
C ILE A 56 -6.64 -2.73 -9.66
N GLN A 57 -6.42 -3.37 -10.80
CA GLN A 57 -7.36 -3.41 -11.91
C GLN A 57 -8.61 -4.23 -11.58
N ASP A 58 -8.41 -5.40 -10.98
CA ASP A 58 -9.48 -6.36 -10.70
C ASP A 58 -9.09 -7.32 -9.57
N ALA A 59 -10.01 -8.23 -9.22
CA ALA A 59 -9.79 -9.24 -8.20
C ALA A 59 -8.66 -10.24 -8.56
N ALA A 60 -8.40 -10.47 -9.85
CA ALA A 60 -7.32 -11.36 -10.27
C ALA A 60 -5.95 -10.71 -10.01
N GLU A 61 -5.81 -9.42 -10.28
CA GLU A 61 -4.59 -8.67 -9.94
C GLU A 61 -4.41 -8.54 -8.43
N ALA A 62 -5.48 -8.35 -7.66
CA ALA A 62 -5.42 -8.37 -6.19
C ALA A 62 -4.87 -9.72 -5.67
N ALA A 63 -5.40 -10.84 -6.19
CA ALA A 63 -4.94 -12.17 -5.83
C ALA A 63 -3.48 -12.40 -6.25
N ALA A 64 -3.08 -11.94 -7.43
CA ALA A 64 -1.70 -12.02 -7.90
C ALA A 64 -0.74 -11.16 -7.05
N TYR A 65 -1.15 -9.95 -6.66
CA TYR A 65 -0.39 -9.08 -5.76
C TYR A 65 -0.14 -9.77 -4.40
N LEU A 66 -1.19 -10.36 -3.83
CA LEU A 66 -1.10 -11.08 -2.55
C LEU A 66 -0.26 -12.37 -2.65
N ALA A 67 -0.36 -13.10 -3.76
CA ALA A 67 0.41 -14.33 -3.99
C ALA A 67 1.89 -14.06 -4.34
N HIS A 68 2.24 -12.84 -4.75
CA HIS A 68 3.60 -12.49 -5.13
C HIS A 68 4.53 -12.54 -3.90
N PRO A 69 5.70 -13.22 -3.97
CA PRO A 69 6.54 -13.51 -2.81
C PRO A 69 7.06 -12.25 -2.09
N VAL A 70 7.32 -11.18 -2.82
CA VAL A 70 7.74 -9.88 -2.24
C VAL A 70 6.54 -9.03 -1.81
N LEU A 71 5.64 -8.66 -2.73
CA LEU A 71 4.52 -7.76 -2.47
C LEU A 71 3.57 -8.28 -1.39
N GLY A 72 3.21 -9.56 -1.43
CA GLY A 72 2.37 -10.20 -0.42
C GLY A 72 3.03 -10.21 0.96
N ALA A 73 4.30 -10.60 1.03
CA ALA A 73 5.05 -10.60 2.29
C ALA A 73 5.15 -9.19 2.89
N ARG A 74 5.43 -8.19 2.05
CA ARG A 74 5.48 -6.78 2.45
C ARG A 74 4.13 -6.25 2.93
N LEU A 75 3.04 -6.56 2.22
CA LEU A 75 1.69 -6.16 2.63
C LEU A 75 1.33 -6.74 4.01
N VAL A 76 1.66 -8.01 4.26
CA VAL A 76 1.44 -8.66 5.55
C VAL A 76 2.29 -8.02 6.64
N GLU A 77 3.59 -7.80 6.39
CA GLU A 77 4.49 -7.19 7.36
C GLU A 77 4.03 -5.77 7.76
N ILE A 78 3.73 -4.92 6.78
CA ILE A 78 3.36 -3.54 7.04
C ILE A 78 1.96 -3.43 7.68
N SER A 79 1.04 -4.32 7.33
CA SER A 79 -0.27 -4.42 8.00
C SER A 79 -0.11 -4.83 9.47
N ARG A 80 0.79 -5.76 9.77
CA ARG A 80 1.11 -6.14 11.16
C ARG A 80 1.74 -4.97 11.93
N ALA A 81 2.63 -4.21 11.29
CA ALA A 81 3.22 -3.02 11.91
C ALA A 81 2.14 -1.97 12.24
N LEU A 82 1.21 -1.73 11.31
CA LEU A 82 0.07 -0.84 11.54
C LEU A 82 -0.83 -1.31 12.69
N LEU A 83 -1.21 -2.59 12.72
CA LEU A 83 -2.06 -3.17 13.77
C LEU A 83 -1.38 -3.19 15.15
N ALA A 84 -0.05 -3.08 15.20
CA ALA A 84 0.71 -3.00 16.46
C ALA A 84 0.79 -1.57 17.02
N VAL A 85 0.38 -0.54 16.26
CA VAL A 85 0.34 0.84 16.75
C VAL A 85 -0.77 0.97 17.80
N PRO A 86 -0.49 1.50 19.01
CA PRO A 86 -1.51 1.68 20.03
C PRO A 86 -2.63 2.63 19.59
N GLY A 87 -3.87 2.24 19.85
CA GLY A 87 -5.07 3.01 19.51
C GLY A 87 -5.78 2.49 18.26
N SER A 88 -6.88 3.15 17.90
CA SER A 88 -7.76 2.71 16.80
C SER A 88 -8.12 3.85 15.84
N ASN A 89 -7.43 4.98 15.92
CA ASN A 89 -7.71 6.15 15.10
C ASN A 89 -6.82 6.15 13.85
N ALA A 90 -7.36 5.67 12.73
CA ALA A 90 -6.66 5.65 11.44
C ALA A 90 -6.22 7.06 11.01
N THR A 91 -7.02 8.10 11.24
CA THR A 91 -6.68 9.49 10.92
C THR A 91 -5.47 9.99 11.70
N SER A 92 -5.28 9.55 12.96
CA SER A 92 -4.08 9.90 13.73
C SER A 92 -2.79 9.29 13.17
N ILE A 93 -2.90 8.10 12.56
CA ILE A 93 -1.75 7.36 12.03
C ILE A 93 -1.47 7.76 10.58
N MET A 94 -2.48 7.74 9.72
CA MET A 94 -2.33 7.94 8.27
C MET A 94 -2.54 9.40 7.84
N GLY A 95 -3.30 10.18 8.61
CA GLY A 95 -3.78 11.50 8.18
C GLY A 95 -4.85 11.41 7.09
N SER A 96 -5.56 12.51 6.88
CA SER A 96 -6.53 12.63 5.79
C SER A 96 -5.81 13.05 4.49
N PRO A 97 -6.16 12.47 3.32
CA PRO A 97 -7.25 11.52 3.05
C PRO A 97 -6.84 10.03 3.09
N ASP A 98 -5.63 9.71 3.56
CA ASP A 98 -5.10 8.35 3.52
C ASP A 98 -5.77 7.41 4.54
N ASP A 99 -6.44 7.96 5.55
CA ASP A 99 -7.28 7.23 6.50
C ASP A 99 -8.46 6.52 5.85
N LEU A 100 -9.01 7.07 4.76
CA LEU A 100 -10.09 6.46 3.98
C LEU A 100 -9.59 5.35 3.04
N LYS A 101 -8.27 5.13 2.96
CA LYS A 101 -7.68 4.18 2.01
C LYS A 101 -7.47 2.77 2.58
N LEU A 102 -7.56 2.63 3.90
CA LEU A 102 -7.36 1.38 4.64
C LEU A 102 -8.65 0.58 4.83
#